data_AF-A0A4Y8CC24-F1
#
_entry.id   AF-A0A4Y8CC24-F1
#
_cell.length_a   1.000
_cell.length_b   1.000
_cell.length_c   1.000
_cell.angle_alpha   90.00
_cell.angle_beta   90.00
_cell.angle_gamma   90.00
#
_symmetry.space_group_name_H-M   'P 1'
#
loop_
_entity.id
_entity.type
_entity.pdbx_description
1 polymer ?
#
loop_
_entity_poly.entity_id
_entity_poly.type
_entity_poly.pdbx_seq_one_letter_code
_entity_poly.pdbx_strand_id
1 'polypeptide(L)'
;MLRTLLSFFVVMLILCTFVYPFALNTVAKFIFPYQSSGSLVDKEGRPTLDISKAVGSKLLGQDFNKPYFLHSRASVSNYNTSDTNESSVSSGGFNYAMSNPALKERVQKDLQKFLD
;
A
#
# COMPACT_ATOMS: atom_id res chain seq x y z
N MET A 1 4.92 45.29 3.23
CA MET A 1 5.58 44.02 2.85
C MET A 1 5.02 42.81 3.60
N LEU A 2 4.93 42.83 4.94
CA LEU A 2 4.47 41.68 5.74
C LEU A 2 3.02 41.24 5.45
N ARG A 3 2.08 42.19 5.27
CA ARG A 3 0.67 41.87 4.95
C ARG A 3 0.52 41.07 3.66
N THR A 4 1.29 41.41 2.62
CA THR A 4 1.27 40.71 1.33
C THR A 4 1.80 39.29 1.45
N LEU A 5 2.90 39.10 2.19
CA LEU A 5 3.48 37.78 2.46
C LEU A 5 2.52 36.88 3.23
N LEU A 6 1.90 37.40 4.29
CA LEU A 6 0.95 36.63 5.09
C LEU A 6 -0.30 36.26 4.28
N SER A 7 -0.81 37.19 3.48
CA SER A 7 -1.95 36.94 2.58
C SER A 7 -1.63 35.83 1.59
N PHE A 8 -0.49 35.91 0.90
CA PHE A 8 -0.08 34.87 -0.05
C PHE A 8 0.09 33.51 0.63
N PHE A 9 0.72 33.47 1.80
CA PHE A 9 0.88 32.23 2.58
C PHE A 9 -0.47 31.60 2.93
N VAL A 10 -1.41 32.38 3.46
CA VAL A 10 -2.75 31.87 3.83
C VAL A 10 -3.51 31.38 2.61
N VAL A 11 -3.47 32.12 1.49
CA VAL A 11 -4.13 31.71 0.24
C VAL A 11 -3.54 30.39 -0.27
N MET A 12 -2.21 30.26 -0.32
CA MET A 12 -1.57 29.02 -0.76
C MET A 12 -1.82 27.86 0.21
N LEU A 13 -1.83 28.11 1.52
CA LEU A 13 -2.17 27.10 2.52
C LEU A 13 -3.58 26.56 2.27
N ILE A 14 -4.57 27.44 2.16
CA ILE A 14 -5.98 27.03 1.92
C ILE A 14 -6.10 26.30 0.58
N LEU A 15 -5.45 26.79 -0.47
CA LEU A 15 -5.51 26.19 -1.79
C LEU A 15 -4.93 24.78 -1.79
N CYS A 16 -3.74 24.58 -1.23
CA CYS A 16 -3.03 23.29 -1.27
C CYS A 16 -3.56 22.26 -0.28
N THR A 17 -4.07 22.69 0.88
CA THR A 17 -4.53 21.78 1.95
C THR A 17 -6.02 21.48 1.88
N PHE A 18 -6.82 22.39 1.31
CA PHE A 18 -8.27 22.26 1.30
C PHE A 18 -8.84 22.19 -0.12
N VAL A 19 -8.66 23.26 -0.91
CA VAL A 19 -9.31 23.38 -2.22
C VAL A 19 -8.86 22.25 -3.16
N TYR A 20 -7.54 22.04 -3.26
CA TYR A 20 -6.98 21.06 -4.17
C TYR A 20 -7.31 19.61 -3.79
N PRO A 21 -7.05 19.13 -2.55
CA PRO A 21 -7.37 17.73 -2.19
C PRO A 21 -8.87 17.43 -2.28
N PHE A 22 -9.73 18.39 -1.93
CA PHE A 22 -11.18 18.21 -2.01
C PHE A 22 -11.68 18.12 -3.45
N ALA A 23 -11.23 19.04 -4.32
CA ALA A 23 -11.57 19.01 -5.74
C ALA A 23 -11.09 17.71 -6.39
N LEU A 24 -9.82 17.32 -6.15
CA LEU A 24 -9.24 16.11 -6.69
C LEU A 24 -10.01 14.86 -6.24
N ASN A 25 -10.30 14.72 -4.95
CA ASN A 25 -11.04 13.58 -4.40
C ASN A 25 -12.46 13.49 -4.98
N THR A 26 -13.16 14.62 -5.10
CA THR A 26 -14.53 14.65 -5.63
C THR A 26 -14.57 14.25 -7.10
N VAL A 27 -13.68 14.84 -7.92
CA VAL A 27 -13.57 14.51 -9.34
C VAL A 27 -13.15 13.05 -9.54
N ALA A 28 -12.20 12.56 -8.75
CA ALA A 28 -11.74 11.17 -8.82
C ALA A 28 -12.86 10.18 -8.48
N LYS A 29 -13.67 10.44 -7.44
CA LYS A 29 -14.82 9.59 -7.10
C LYS A 29 -15.91 9.61 -8.15
N PHE A 30 -16.10 10.74 -8.85
CA PHE A 30 -17.10 10.87 -9.89
C PHE A 30 -16.69 10.13 -11.19
N ILE A 31 -15.45 10.33 -11.64
CA ILE A 31 -14.98 9.75 -12.91
C ILE A 31 -14.47 8.31 -12.74
N PHE A 32 -13.79 8.02 -11.63
CA PHE A 32 -13.11 6.74 -11.36
C PHE A 32 -13.46 6.19 -9.96
N PRO A 33 -14.74 5.88 -9.68
CA PRO A 33 -15.18 5.47 -8.35
C PRO A 33 -14.45 4.22 -7.85
N TYR A 34 -14.17 3.26 -8.73
CA TYR A 34 -13.50 2.01 -8.39
C TYR A 34 -12.03 2.23 -7.97
N GLN A 35 -11.27 2.97 -8.78
CA GLN A 35 -9.85 3.20 -8.55
C GLN A 35 -9.62 4.13 -7.36
N SER A 36 -10.40 5.21 -7.25
CA SER A 36 -10.31 6.15 -6.13
C SER A 36 -10.72 5.56 -4.78
N SER A 37 -11.49 4.47 -4.79
CA SER A 37 -11.86 3.71 -3.59
C SER A 37 -10.88 2.56 -3.28
N GLY A 38 -9.73 2.50 -3.96
CA GLY A 38 -8.68 1.52 -3.67
C GLY A 38 -8.74 0.23 -4.49
N SER A 39 -9.55 0.17 -5.55
CA SER A 39 -9.65 -1.01 -6.45
C SER A 39 -9.93 -2.32 -5.71
N LEU A 40 -10.92 -2.31 -4.81
CA LEU A 40 -11.23 -3.45 -3.94
C LEU A 40 -11.74 -4.67 -4.73
N VAL A 41 -11.53 -5.86 -4.20
CA VAL A 41 -12.00 -7.12 -4.80
C VAL A 41 -12.81 -7.93 -3.79
N ASP A 42 -13.91 -8.53 -4.26
CA ASP A 42 -14.71 -9.47 -3.48
C ASP A 42 -14.10 -10.88 -3.45
N LYS A 43 -14.70 -11.81 -2.70
CA LYS A 43 -14.24 -13.19 -2.58
C LYS A 43 -14.29 -13.97 -3.91
N GLU A 44 -15.06 -13.50 -4.88
CA GLU A 44 -15.10 -14.05 -6.24
C GLU A 44 -14.07 -13.39 -7.18
N GLY A 45 -13.28 -12.44 -6.68
CA GLY A 45 -12.27 -11.71 -7.45
C GLY A 45 -12.82 -10.58 -8.31
N ARG A 46 -14.08 -10.16 -8.10
CA ARG A 46 -14.73 -9.09 -8.87
C ARG A 46 -14.53 -7.73 -8.19
N PRO A 47 -14.50 -6.62 -8.98
CA PRO A 47 -14.53 -5.26 -8.45
C PRO A 47 -15.70 -5.02 -7.50
N THR A 48 -15.42 -4.47 -6.31
CA THR A 48 -16.45 -4.05 -5.36
C THR A 48 -16.16 -2.65 -4.81
N LEU A 49 -17.21 -1.92 -4.43
CA LEU A 49 -17.14 -0.69 -3.64
C LEU A 49 -17.61 -0.89 -2.19
N ASP A 50 -18.15 -2.08 -1.89
CA ASP A 50 -18.63 -2.46 -0.57
C ASP A 50 -17.48 -3.01 0.26
N ILE A 51 -17.06 -2.23 1.26
CA ILE A 51 -15.95 -2.57 2.17
C ILE A 51 -16.26 -3.86 2.95
N SER A 52 -17.52 -4.14 3.26
CA SER A 52 -17.90 -5.34 4.02
C SER A 52 -17.71 -6.64 3.25
N LYS A 53 -17.73 -6.56 1.91
CA LYS A 53 -17.53 -7.70 1.00
C LYS A 53 -16.10 -7.77 0.46
N ALA A 54 -15.30 -6.74 0.68
CA ALA A 54 -13.94 -6.67 0.19
C ALA A 54 -13.04 -7.66 0.96
N VAL A 55 -12.34 -8.52 0.23
CA VAL A 55 -11.33 -9.43 0.78
C VAL A 55 -9.91 -8.92 0.52
N GLY A 56 -9.77 -7.85 -0.27
CA GLY A 56 -8.48 -7.25 -0.61
C GLY A 56 -8.60 -6.16 -1.67
N SER A 57 -7.46 -5.80 -2.27
CA SER A 57 -7.37 -4.88 -3.41
C SER A 57 -6.63 -5.55 -4.55
N LYS A 58 -7.03 -5.24 -5.79
CA LYS A 58 -6.33 -5.71 -7.00
C LYS A 58 -4.85 -5.32 -7.03
N LEU A 59 -4.47 -4.26 -6.32
CA LEU A 59 -3.12 -3.70 -6.32
C LEU A 59 -2.28 -4.12 -5.11
N LEU A 60 -2.86 -4.87 -4.16
CA LEU A 60 -2.17 -5.31 -2.96
C LEU A 60 -1.94 -6.82 -3.01
N GLY A 61 -0.72 -7.23 -2.64
CA GLY A 61 -0.41 -8.63 -2.38
C GLY A 61 -0.85 -9.04 -0.98
N GLN A 62 -1.08 -10.34 -0.80
CA GLN A 62 -1.35 -10.96 0.50
C GLN A 62 -0.36 -12.09 0.73
N ASP A 63 -0.26 -12.53 1.98
CA ASP A 63 0.57 -13.65 2.35
C ASP A 63 -0.17 -14.98 2.05
N PHE A 64 0.27 -15.67 1.00
CA PHE A 64 -0.30 -16.93 0.56
C PHE A 64 0.61 -18.10 0.96
N ASN A 65 0.32 -18.71 2.10
CA ASN A 65 1.14 -19.78 2.69
C ASN A 65 0.61 -21.21 2.46
N LYS A 66 -0.45 -21.39 1.67
CA LYS A 66 -1.03 -22.71 1.38
C LYS A 66 -0.47 -23.26 0.07
N PRO A 67 -0.24 -24.58 -0.05
CA PRO A 67 0.47 -25.18 -1.19
C PRO A 67 -0.28 -25.08 -2.53
N TYR A 68 -1.58 -24.78 -2.49
CA TYR A 68 -2.42 -24.62 -3.69
C TYR A 68 -2.49 -23.18 -4.20
N PHE A 69 -1.88 -22.21 -3.50
CA PHE A 69 -1.78 -20.84 -3.98
C PHE A 69 -0.48 -20.61 -4.72
N LEU A 70 -0.47 -19.60 -5.60
CA LEU A 70 0.76 -19.06 -6.14
C LEU A 70 1.57 -18.40 -5.02
N HIS A 71 2.85 -18.73 -4.93
CA HIS A 71 3.73 -18.18 -3.92
C HIS A 71 4.04 -16.70 -4.22
N SER A 72 3.73 -15.84 -3.25
CA SER A 72 4.07 -14.42 -3.26
C SER A 72 5.58 -14.19 -3.19
N ARG A 73 6.04 -13.00 -3.58
CA ARG A 73 7.44 -12.58 -3.35
C ARG A 73 7.69 -12.41 -1.85
N ALA A 74 8.94 -12.62 -1.43
CA ALA A 74 9.33 -12.33 -0.05
C ALA A 74 9.13 -10.83 0.29
N SER A 75 8.42 -10.56 1.38
CA SER A 75 8.04 -9.22 1.84
C SER A 75 8.61 -8.95 3.22
N VAL A 76 9.18 -7.76 3.45
CA VAL A 76 9.70 -7.34 4.76
C VAL A 76 8.59 -7.20 5.78
N SER A 77 7.48 -6.59 5.34
CA SER A 77 6.34 -6.27 6.19
C SER A 77 5.35 -7.43 6.26
N ASN A 78 5.71 -8.62 5.74
CA ASN A 78 4.82 -9.79 5.67
C ASN A 78 3.43 -9.40 5.12
N TYR A 79 3.42 -8.59 4.06
CA TYR A 79 2.19 -8.07 3.44
C TYR A 79 1.23 -7.34 4.40
N ASN A 80 1.69 -6.94 5.58
CA ASN A 80 0.88 -6.39 6.68
C ASN A 80 -0.28 -7.30 7.10
N THR A 81 -0.11 -8.63 6.97
CA THR A 81 -1.14 -9.63 7.32
C THR A 81 -0.93 -10.27 8.69
N SER A 82 0.06 -9.82 9.48
CA SER A 82 0.29 -10.35 10.83
C SER A 82 -0.83 -9.94 11.78
N ASP A 83 -1.55 -10.92 12.34
CA ASP A 83 -2.57 -10.73 13.38
C ASP A 83 -1.99 -10.32 14.74
N THR A 84 -0.66 -10.38 14.90
CA THR A 84 0.01 -9.89 16.10
C THR A 84 0.13 -8.37 16.02
N ASN A 85 -0.45 -7.67 17.01
CA ASN A 85 -0.36 -6.22 17.24
C ASN A 85 1.09 -5.65 17.31
N GLU A 86 2.10 -6.47 17.05
CA GLU A 86 3.53 -6.16 17.00
C GLU A 86 3.98 -5.65 15.63
N SER A 87 3.18 -5.89 14.57
CA SER A 87 3.55 -5.50 13.20
C SER A 87 3.01 -4.10 12.89
N SER A 88 3.87 -3.08 13.06
CA SER A 88 3.59 -1.74 12.52
C SER A 88 3.32 -1.82 11.02
N VAL A 89 2.20 -1.27 10.55
CA VAL A 89 1.88 -1.20 9.11
C VAL A 89 3.04 -0.53 8.37
N SER A 90 3.62 -1.23 7.40
CA SER A 90 4.81 -0.81 6.67
C SER A 90 4.70 -1.09 5.18
N SER A 91 5.19 -0.13 4.38
CA SER A 91 5.33 -0.24 2.93
C SER A 91 6.80 -0.22 2.48
N GLY A 92 7.71 -0.55 3.40
CA GLY A 92 9.16 -0.54 3.16
C GLY A 92 9.71 -1.83 2.53
N GLY A 93 10.98 -1.76 2.13
CA GLY A 93 11.74 -2.87 1.56
C GLY A 93 13.05 -3.15 2.32
N PHE A 94 13.66 -4.31 2.05
CA PHE A 94 15.00 -4.60 2.55
C PHE A 94 15.99 -3.76 1.74
N ASN A 95 16.67 -2.82 2.40
CA ASN A 95 17.63 -1.92 1.75
C ASN A 95 19.06 -2.46 1.85
N TYR A 96 19.27 -3.74 1.56
CA TYR A 96 20.60 -4.34 1.55
C TYR A 96 21.34 -4.02 0.25
N ALA A 97 22.61 -3.60 0.36
CA ALA A 97 23.52 -3.51 -0.77
C ALA A 97 24.05 -4.91 -1.17
N MET A 98 24.57 -5.03 -2.38
CA MET A 98 25.15 -6.29 -2.88
C MET A 98 26.33 -6.80 -2.05
N SER A 99 27.08 -5.90 -1.40
CA SER A 99 28.21 -6.24 -0.52
C SER A 99 27.77 -6.64 0.89
N ASN A 100 26.48 -6.51 1.24
CA ASN A 100 26.01 -6.80 2.58
C ASN A 100 25.87 -8.32 2.77
N PRO A 101 26.59 -8.94 3.73
CA PRO A 101 26.50 -10.38 3.98
C PRO A 101 25.07 -10.85 4.37
N ALA A 102 24.28 -9.99 5.01
CA ALA A 102 22.91 -10.31 5.41
C ALA A 102 21.98 -10.56 4.20
N LEU A 103 22.26 -9.97 3.04
CA LEU A 103 21.50 -10.25 1.81
C LEU A 103 21.73 -11.69 1.36
N LYS A 104 22.98 -12.15 1.39
CA LYS A 104 23.34 -13.52 1.01
C LYS A 104 22.66 -14.54 1.92
N GLU A 105 22.73 -14.31 3.23
CA GLU A 105 22.10 -15.17 4.23
C GLU A 105 20.58 -15.25 4.01
N ARG A 106 19.91 -14.12 3.83
CA ARG A 106 18.47 -14.08 3.55
C ARG A 106 18.11 -14.88 2.30
N VAL A 107 18.83 -14.67 1.19
CA VAL A 107 18.56 -15.37 -0.08
C VAL A 107 18.75 -16.88 0.08
N GLN A 108 19.78 -17.33 0.80
CA GLN A 108 19.99 -18.75 1.08
C GLN A 108 18.84 -19.34 1.90
N LYS A 109 18.36 -18.62 2.91
CA LYS A 109 17.21 -19.02 3.72
C LYS A 109 15.92 -19.10 2.91
N ASP A 110 15.64 -18.10 2.09
CA ASP A 110 14.45 -18.05 1.22
C ASP A 110 14.49 -19.20 0.19
N LEU A 111 15.68 -19.52 -0.36
CA LEU A 111 15.88 -20.64 -1.28
C LEU A 111 15.64 -21.99 -0.61
N GLN A 112 16.20 -22.21 0.59
CA GLN A 112 16.00 -23.45 1.33
C GLN A 112 14.50 -23.68 1.62
N LYS A 113 13.81 -22.65 2.12
CA LYS A 113 12.36 -22.70 2.38
C LYS A 113 11.53 -23.03 1.13
N PHE A 114 12.01 -22.64 -0.06
CA PHE A 114 11.31 -22.91 -1.32
C PHE A 114 11.54 -24.34 -1.84
N LEU A 115 12.70 -24.93 -1.52
CA LEU A 115 13.06 -26.28 -1.98
C LEU A 115 12.54 -27.40 -1.05
N ASP A 116 12.26 -27.07 0.21
CA ASP A 116 11.59 -27.94 1.18
C ASP A 116 10.11 -28.14 0.85
#